data_AF-A0A1Z8Z6J8-F1
#
_entry.id   AF-A0A1Z8Z6J8-F1
#
_cell.length_a   1.000
_cell.length_b   1.000
_cell.length_c   1.000
_cell.angle_alpha   90.00
_cell.angle_beta   90.00
_cell.angle_gamma   90.00
#
_symmetry.space_group_name_H-M   'P 1'
#
loop_
_entity.id
_entity.type
_entity.pdbx_description
1 polymer ?
#
loop_
_entity_poly.entity_id
_entity_poly.type
_entity_poly.pdbx_seq_one_letter_code
_entity_poly.pdbx_strand_id
1 'polypeptide(L)'
;MNKFLALLFTVSFSFAQFRDIPEVVTKVATSTANWLKLETSARAIGMGGSHVASGRGISGIPYNPASAAFIQSSEAYFSSVNYIAGIQHGVLSYGRKMGPSDYVGLHLFYLDSGPMAGTNEYYPDGTGEDFRVVSTAFRTTYAR
;
A
#
# COMPACT_ATOMS: atom_id res chain seq x y z
N MET A 1 -9.53 15.00 39.47
CA MET A 1 -8.78 14.33 38.38
C MET A 1 -9.62 13.30 37.63
N ASN A 2 -10.26 12.34 38.30
CA ASN A 2 -11.02 11.26 37.64
C ASN A 2 -12.22 11.73 36.79
N LYS A 3 -12.95 12.77 37.22
CA LYS A 3 -14.08 13.32 36.45
C LYS A 3 -13.65 14.04 35.16
N PHE A 4 -12.48 14.66 35.18
CA PHE A 4 -11.93 15.37 34.01
C PHE A 4 -11.43 14.38 32.96
N LEU A 5 -10.79 13.30 33.40
CA LEU A 5 -10.39 12.20 32.51
C LEU A 5 -11.61 11.50 31.88
N ALA A 6 -12.67 11.27 32.67
CA ALA A 6 -13.92 10.68 32.18
C ALA A 6 -14.60 11.58 31.13
N LEU A 7 -14.60 12.91 31.35
CA LEU A 7 -15.11 13.89 30.40
C LEU A 7 -14.29 13.88 29.09
N LEU A 8 -12.96 13.84 29.19
CA LEU A 8 -12.07 13.79 28.03
C LEU A 8 -12.30 12.53 27.19
N PHE A 9 -12.54 11.39 27.85
CA PHE A 9 -12.83 10.13 27.20
C PHE A 9 -14.20 10.13 26.50
N THR A 10 -15.22 10.70 27.15
CA THR A 10 -16.58 10.81 26.56
C THR A 10 -16.63 11.80 25.39
N VAL A 11 -15.90 12.90 25.46
CA VAL A 11 -15.75 13.88 24.36
C VAL A 11 -15.02 13.23 23.17
N SER A 12 -13.95 12.47 23.43
CA SER A 12 -13.23 11.75 22.36
C SER A 12 -14.10 10.70 21.67
N PHE A 13 -14.97 10.02 22.41
CA PHE A 13 -15.89 9.01 21.87
C PHE A 13 -17.05 9.62 21.06
N SER A 14 -17.47 10.84 21.39
CA SER A 14 -18.53 11.55 20.66
C SER A 14 -18.02 12.16 19.34
N PHE A 15 -16.73 12.52 19.25
CA PHE A 15 -16.08 12.86 17.98
C PHE A 15 -15.64 11.65 17.14
N ALA A 16 -15.72 10.42 17.69
CA ALA A 16 -15.45 9.19 16.96
C ALA A 16 -16.66 8.69 16.14
N GLN A 17 -17.79 9.41 16.13
CA GLN A 17 -18.98 8.97 15.45
C GLN A 17 -18.92 9.22 13.95
N PHE A 18 -19.10 8.11 13.21
CA PHE A 18 -19.48 7.98 11.80
C PHE A 18 -18.84 8.99 10.84
N ARG A 19 -17.67 8.60 10.31
CA ARG A 19 -17.19 9.16 9.04
C ARG A 19 -18.06 8.56 7.94
N ASP A 20 -18.83 9.39 7.24
CA ASP A 20 -19.28 9.06 5.89
C ASP A 20 -18.02 8.92 5.04
N ILE A 21 -17.47 7.70 5.00
CA ILE A 21 -16.53 7.31 3.97
C ILE A 21 -17.45 7.23 2.74
N PRO A 22 -17.39 8.17 1.78
CA PRO A 22 -18.14 7.99 0.54
C PRO A 22 -17.80 6.59 0.05
N GLU A 23 -18.80 5.80 -0.29
CA GLU A 23 -18.60 4.40 -0.63
C GLU A 23 -17.57 4.33 -1.79
N VAL A 24 -16.30 4.13 -1.44
CA VAL A 24 -15.20 3.95 -2.40
C VAL A 24 -15.46 2.70 -3.25
N VAL A 25 -16.44 1.90 -2.83
CA VAL A 25 -16.94 0.69 -3.45
C VAL A 25 -18.12 0.91 -4.41
N THR A 26 -18.37 2.13 -4.90
CA THR A 26 -19.31 2.34 -6.04
C THR A 26 -18.87 1.65 -7.35
N LYS A 27 -17.66 1.06 -7.37
CA LYS A 27 -17.05 0.38 -8.53
C LYS A 27 -16.49 -1.01 -8.21
N VAL A 28 -17.19 -1.81 -7.39
CA VAL A 28 -16.88 -3.25 -7.28
C VAL A 28 -16.86 -3.86 -8.68
N ALA A 29 -15.83 -4.65 -8.98
CA ALA A 29 -15.60 -5.30 -10.29
C ALA A 29 -15.43 -4.39 -11.52
N THR A 30 -15.59 -3.07 -11.41
CA THR A 30 -15.41 -2.11 -12.52
C THR A 30 -14.16 -1.23 -12.38
N SER A 31 -13.51 -1.24 -11.20
CA SER A 31 -12.20 -0.60 -11.01
C SER A 31 -11.05 -1.52 -11.42
N THR A 32 -10.18 -1.05 -12.31
CA THR A 32 -8.89 -1.69 -12.63
C THR A 32 -7.88 -1.49 -11.49
N ALA A 33 -6.83 -2.30 -11.46
CA ALA A 33 -5.67 -2.16 -10.56
C ALA A 33 -5.96 -2.21 -9.05
N ASN A 34 -6.94 -3.01 -8.63
CA ASN A 34 -7.22 -3.25 -7.19
C ASN A 34 -6.01 -3.79 -6.41
N TRP A 35 -5.05 -4.41 -7.10
CA TRP A 35 -3.79 -4.87 -6.51
C TRP A 35 -2.93 -3.74 -5.91
N LEU A 36 -3.13 -2.48 -6.31
CA LEU A 36 -2.46 -1.33 -5.68
C LEU A 36 -2.86 -1.11 -4.22
N LYS A 37 -3.95 -1.74 -3.76
CA LYS A 37 -4.38 -1.72 -2.37
C LYS A 37 -3.59 -2.68 -1.49
N LEU A 38 -2.82 -3.60 -2.09
CA LEU A 38 -1.94 -4.48 -1.33
C LEU A 38 -0.88 -3.65 -0.63
N GLU A 39 -0.67 -3.99 0.64
CA GLU A 39 0.26 -3.30 1.52
C GLU A 39 1.69 -3.39 0.99
N THR A 40 2.43 -2.28 1.02
CA THR A 40 3.75 -2.18 0.39
C THR A 40 4.90 -2.28 1.37
N SER A 41 4.65 -2.18 2.68
CA SER A 41 5.71 -2.26 3.70
C SER A 41 5.40 -3.24 4.81
N ALA A 42 6.40 -4.00 5.27
CA ALA A 42 6.26 -4.94 6.38
C ALA A 42 5.73 -4.27 7.66
N ARG A 43 6.15 -3.02 7.91
CA ARG A 43 5.68 -2.22 9.04
C ARG A 43 4.20 -1.84 8.89
N ALA A 44 3.77 -1.44 7.69
CA ALA A 44 2.36 -1.15 7.42
C ALA A 44 1.49 -2.41 7.55
N ILE A 45 1.96 -3.54 7.00
CA ILE A 45 1.31 -4.86 7.13
C ILE A 45 1.12 -5.21 8.61
N GLY A 46 2.17 -5.11 9.42
CA GLY A 46 2.13 -5.40 10.85
C GLY A 46 1.22 -4.47 11.67
N MET A 47 0.87 -3.30 11.13
CA MET A 47 -0.05 -2.34 11.74
C MET A 47 -1.45 -2.38 11.09
N GLY A 48 -1.76 -3.41 10.29
CA GLY A 48 -3.06 -3.55 9.64
C GLY A 48 -3.37 -2.43 8.64
N GLY A 49 -2.36 -1.92 7.93
CA GLY A 49 -2.49 -0.83 6.96
C GLY A 49 -2.56 0.57 7.56
N SER A 50 -2.42 0.70 8.89
CA SER A 50 -2.40 1.99 9.58
C SER A 50 -1.06 2.73 9.39
N HIS A 51 -0.77 3.16 8.17
CA HIS A 51 0.51 3.76 7.79
C HIS A 51 0.43 5.22 7.30
N VAL A 52 -0.76 5.76 7.10
CA VAL A 52 -0.97 7.14 6.61
C VAL A 52 -0.39 8.20 7.57
N ALA A 53 -0.58 8.02 8.88
CA ALA A 53 -0.08 8.94 9.91
C ALA A 53 1.19 8.44 10.62
N SER A 54 1.41 7.12 10.66
CA SER A 54 2.56 6.49 11.35
C SER A 54 3.77 6.26 10.44
N GLY A 55 3.56 6.36 9.12
CA GLY A 55 4.57 6.19 8.09
C GLY A 55 5.65 7.25 8.16
N ARG A 56 6.90 6.82 8.04
CA ARG A 56 8.09 7.67 8.06
C ARG A 56 9.07 7.15 7.02
N GLY A 57 9.66 8.04 6.23
CA GLY A 57 10.65 7.68 5.23
C GLY A 57 10.03 7.12 3.95
N ILE A 58 10.87 6.49 3.13
CA ILE A 58 10.52 6.06 1.77
C ILE A 58 9.41 5.00 1.72
N SER A 59 9.35 4.14 2.74
CA SER A 59 8.32 3.08 2.85
C SER A 59 6.91 3.61 3.13
N GLY A 60 6.79 4.87 3.57
CA GLY A 60 5.52 5.54 3.84
C GLY A 60 4.89 6.21 2.62
N ILE A 61 5.67 6.49 1.56
CA ILE A 61 5.22 7.25 0.38
C ILE A 61 3.95 6.67 -0.27
N PRO A 62 3.80 5.33 -0.42
CA PRO A 62 2.59 4.74 -1.00
C PRO A 62 1.29 5.06 -0.28
N TYR A 63 1.39 5.36 1.02
CA TYR A 63 0.26 5.65 1.89
C TYR A 63 0.06 7.15 2.05
N ASN A 64 1.17 7.88 2.24
CA ASN A 64 1.19 9.32 2.41
C ASN A 64 2.53 9.89 1.90
N PRO A 65 2.54 10.60 0.76
CA PRO A 65 3.75 11.23 0.21
C PRO A 65 4.46 12.18 1.19
N ALA A 66 3.74 12.79 2.14
CA ALA A 66 4.34 13.67 3.15
C ALA A 66 5.34 12.94 4.08
N SER A 67 5.29 11.61 4.14
CA SER A 67 6.27 10.80 4.88
C SER A 67 7.70 10.96 4.35
N ALA A 68 7.89 11.43 3.11
CA ALA A 68 9.18 11.76 2.54
C ALA A 68 9.94 12.83 3.34
N ALA A 69 9.23 13.71 4.04
CA ALA A 69 9.83 14.75 4.89
C ALA A 69 10.64 14.18 6.08
N PHE A 70 10.45 12.89 6.41
CA PHE A 70 11.20 12.20 7.46
C PHE A 70 12.47 11.51 6.94
N ILE A 71 12.78 11.58 5.64
CA ILE A 71 14.03 11.06 5.09
C ILE A 71 15.18 11.96 5.54
N GLN A 72 16.19 11.39 6.21
CA GLN A 72 17.31 12.18 6.74
C GLN A 72 18.39 12.49 5.68
N SER A 73 18.70 11.52 4.81
CA SER A 73 19.70 11.68 3.74
C SER A 73 19.27 10.92 2.49
N SER A 74 19.58 9.62 2.39
CA SER A 74 19.08 8.73 1.35
C SER A 74 18.56 7.45 2.01
N GLU A 75 17.45 6.93 1.53
CA GLU A 75 16.80 5.75 2.08
C GLU A 75 16.35 4.85 0.93
N ALA A 76 16.60 3.55 1.07
CA ALA A 76 16.12 2.54 0.14
C ALA A 76 15.30 1.50 0.91
N TYR A 77 14.23 1.01 0.29
CA TYR A 77 13.38 -0.02 0.84
C TYR A 77 13.09 -1.09 -0.20
N PHE A 78 13.17 -2.35 0.21
CA PHE A 78 12.81 -3.49 -0.62
C PHE A 78 11.95 -4.47 0.19
N SER A 79 10.95 -5.05 -0.46
CA SER A 79 10.11 -6.09 0.13
C SER A 79 9.63 -7.06 -0.94
N SER A 80 9.48 -8.31 -0.55
CA SER A 80 8.82 -9.36 -1.33
C SER A 80 7.90 -10.12 -0.40
N VAL A 81 6.66 -10.34 -0.84
CA VAL A 81 5.60 -10.97 -0.05
C VAL A 81 4.99 -12.11 -0.87
N ASN A 82 5.00 -13.30 -0.27
CA ASN A 82 4.24 -14.43 -0.78
C ASN A 82 2.78 -14.26 -0.36
N TYR A 83 1.90 -14.19 -1.35
CA TYR A 83 0.47 -14.08 -1.17
C TYR A 83 -0.20 -15.43 -1.42
N ILE A 84 -1.52 -15.48 -1.28
CA ILE A 84 -2.29 -16.71 -1.49
C ILE A 84 -2.23 -17.16 -2.97
N ALA A 85 -2.47 -18.45 -3.21
CA ALA A 85 -2.53 -19.05 -4.56
C ALA A 85 -1.24 -18.86 -5.40
N GLY A 86 -0.06 -18.82 -4.77
CA GLY A 86 1.22 -18.70 -5.47
C GLY A 86 1.53 -17.30 -6.02
N ILE A 87 0.63 -16.34 -5.78
CA ILE A 87 0.81 -14.93 -6.13
C ILE A 87 1.96 -14.36 -5.30
N GLN A 88 2.79 -13.53 -5.91
CA GLN A 88 3.86 -12.81 -5.25
C GLN A 88 3.77 -11.33 -5.59
N HIS A 89 3.99 -10.46 -4.62
CA HIS A 89 4.17 -9.05 -4.90
C HIS A 89 5.43 -8.52 -4.23
N GLY A 90 6.03 -7.54 -4.86
CA GLY A 90 7.23 -6.92 -4.34
C GLY A 90 7.26 -5.42 -4.58
N VAL A 91 8.10 -4.79 -3.77
CA VAL A 91 8.25 -3.34 -3.71
C VAL A 91 9.72 -3.00 -3.68
N LEU A 92 10.10 -2.00 -4.46
CA LEU A 92 11.42 -1.39 -4.44
C LEU A 92 11.26 0.12 -4.45
N SER A 93 11.83 0.79 -3.45
CA SER A 93 11.66 2.22 -3.29
C SER A 93 12.99 2.87 -2.91
N TYR A 94 13.21 4.08 -3.41
CA TYR A 94 14.39 4.87 -3.11
C TYR A 94 14.00 6.33 -2.94
N GLY A 95 14.47 6.98 -1.89
CA GLY A 95 14.22 8.39 -1.63
C GLY A 95 15.45 9.11 -1.15
N ARG A 96 15.52 10.41 -1.46
CA ARG A 96 16.65 11.26 -1.11
C ARG A 96 16.18 12.66 -0.73
N LYS A 97 16.77 13.18 0.34
CA LYS A 97 16.73 14.59 0.71
C LYS A 97 17.71 15.36 -0.19
N MET A 98 17.18 16.26 -1.00
CA MET A 98 17.93 17.06 -1.99
C MET A 98 18.38 18.40 -1.43
N GLY A 99 17.63 18.97 -0.48
CA GLY A 99 17.91 20.25 0.15
C GLY A 99 17.38 20.30 1.58
N PRO A 100 17.31 21.49 2.22
CA PRO A 100 16.81 21.62 3.58
C PRO A 100 15.36 21.13 3.75
N SER A 101 14.52 21.38 2.75
CA SER A 101 13.10 21.00 2.70
C SER A 101 12.73 20.16 1.49
N ASP A 102 13.59 19.98 0.50
CA ASP A 102 13.27 19.28 -0.74
C ASP A 102 13.58 17.78 -0.67
N TYR A 103 12.62 16.95 -1.07
CA TYR A 103 12.73 15.49 -1.08
C TYR A 103 12.25 14.92 -2.41
N VAL A 104 12.94 13.90 -2.90
CA VAL A 104 12.54 13.12 -4.08
C VAL A 104 12.43 11.64 -3.73
N GLY A 105 11.50 10.95 -4.36
CA GLY A 105 11.23 9.53 -4.14
C GLY A 105 10.85 8.80 -5.41
N LEU A 106 11.28 7.56 -5.52
CA LEU A 106 10.95 6.59 -6.54
C LEU A 106 10.36 5.36 -5.84
N HIS A 107 9.34 4.78 -6.44
CA HIS A 107 8.66 3.61 -5.90
C HIS A 107 8.17 2.71 -7.03
N LEU A 108 8.64 1.46 -7.03
CA LEU A 108 8.23 0.40 -7.93
C LEU A 108 7.44 -0.63 -7.13
N PHE A 109 6.27 -0.98 -7.63
CA PHE A 109 5.46 -2.10 -7.16
C PHE A 109 5.30 -3.09 -8.31
N TYR A 110 5.45 -4.38 -8.05
CA TYR A 110 5.06 -5.43 -8.99
C TYR A 110 4.19 -6.48 -8.30
N LEU A 111 3.27 -7.06 -9.06
CA LEU A 111 2.47 -8.22 -8.70
C LEU A 111 2.65 -9.27 -9.79
N ASP A 112 3.01 -10.47 -9.39
CA ASP A 112 3.11 -11.65 -10.24
C ASP A 112 2.04 -12.65 -9.80
N SER A 113 1.20 -13.10 -10.73
CA SER A 113 0.15 -14.08 -10.44
C SER A 113 0.68 -15.44 -10.03
N GLY A 114 1.94 -15.75 -10.34
CA GLY A 114 2.41 -17.13 -10.41
C GLY A 114 1.88 -17.86 -11.65
N PRO A 115 2.27 -19.12 -11.86
CA PRO A 115 1.75 -19.93 -12.96
C PRO A 115 0.26 -20.22 -12.74
N MET A 116 -0.55 -20.02 -13.78
CA MET A 116 -1.97 -20.37 -13.80
C MET A 116 -2.23 -21.28 -15.00
N ALA A 117 -3.00 -22.35 -14.77
CA ALA A 117 -3.41 -23.25 -15.83
C ALA A 117 -4.31 -22.51 -16.83
N GLY A 118 -3.99 -22.59 -18.11
CA GLY A 118 -4.85 -22.12 -19.20
C GLY A 118 -6.07 -23.02 -19.34
N THR A 119 -7.26 -22.42 -19.49
CA THR A 119 -8.52 -23.14 -19.70
C THR A 119 -9.21 -22.63 -20.95
N ASN A 120 -9.95 -23.49 -21.64
CA ASN A 120 -10.78 -23.11 -22.79
C ASN A 120 -12.08 -23.92 -22.80
N GLU A 121 -12.95 -23.68 -23.79
CA GLU A 121 -14.26 -24.35 -23.88
C GLU A 121 -14.15 -25.88 -23.97
N TYR A 122 -13.11 -26.40 -24.63
CA TYR A 122 -12.89 -27.84 -24.79
C TYR A 122 -12.19 -28.49 -23.59
N TYR A 123 -11.38 -27.71 -22.86
CA TYR A 123 -10.55 -28.15 -21.74
C TYR A 123 -10.73 -27.20 -20.54
N PRO A 124 -11.85 -27.31 -19.80
CA PRO A 124 -12.18 -26.41 -18.70
C PRO A 124 -11.30 -26.63 -17.46
N ASP A 125 -10.76 -27.83 -17.27
CA ASP A 125 -9.92 -28.19 -16.12
C ASP A 125 -8.41 -27.95 -16.37
N GLY A 126 -8.05 -27.48 -17.58
CA GLY A 126 -6.69 -27.18 -17.96
C GLY A 126 -6.33 -27.76 -19.33
N THR A 127 -5.69 -26.94 -20.16
CA THR A 127 -5.13 -27.34 -21.46
C THR A 127 -3.77 -28.02 -21.33
N GLY A 128 -3.18 -28.00 -20.12
CA GLY A 128 -1.79 -28.41 -19.87
C GLY A 128 -0.76 -27.29 -20.12
N GLU A 129 -1.22 -26.10 -20.54
CA GLU A 129 -0.38 -24.91 -20.67
C GLU A 129 -0.53 -24.01 -19.45
N ASP A 130 0.56 -23.34 -19.07
CA ASP A 130 0.55 -22.33 -18.02
C ASP A 130 0.73 -20.92 -18.60
N PHE A 131 0.07 -19.93 -18.01
CA PHE A 131 0.31 -18.53 -18.27
C PHE A 131 0.59 -17.76 -16.97
N ARG A 132 1.20 -16.59 -17.11
CA ARG A 132 1.52 -15.68 -16.00
C ARG A 132 1.06 -14.28 -16.32
N VAL A 133 0.56 -13.57 -15.34
CA VAL A 133 0.18 -12.16 -15.43
C VAL A 133 1.06 -11.37 -14.48
N VAL A 134 1.81 -10.42 -15.03
CA VAL A 134 2.62 -9.49 -14.25
C VAL A 134 2.05 -8.09 -14.39
N SER A 135 1.75 -7.47 -13.25
CA SER A 135 1.33 -6.07 -13.16
C SER A 135 2.43 -5.26 -12.49
N THR A 136 2.65 -4.03 -12.96
CA THR A 136 3.71 -3.16 -12.42
C THR A 136 3.22 -1.72 -12.33
N ALA A 137 3.56 -1.04 -11.25
CA ALA A 137 3.33 0.38 -11.07
C ALA A 137 4.61 1.08 -10.66
N PHE A 138 4.97 2.09 -11.43
CA PHE A 138 6.05 3.00 -11.14
C PHE A 138 5.48 4.33 -10.63
N ARG A 139 6.06 4.86 -9.56
CA ARG A 139 5.65 6.09 -8.90
C ARG A 139 6.87 6.95 -8.63
N THR A 140 6.74 8.24 -8.90
CA THR A 140 7.70 9.27 -8.52
C THR A 140 7.04 10.23 -7.55
N THR A 141 7.79 10.78 -6.62
CA THR A 141 7.28 11.68 -5.59
C THR A 141 8.26 12.81 -5.36
N TYR A 142 7.74 14.01 -5.21
CA TYR A 142 8.47 15.17 -4.73
C TYR A 142 7.70 15.75 -3.55
N ALA A 143 8.40 16.12 -2.49
CA ALA A 143 7.83 16.73 -1.29
C ALA A 143 8.68 17.92 -0.84
N ARG A 144 8.01 18.93 -0.25
CA ARG A 144 8.60 20.18 0.22
C ARG A 144 8.04 20.57 1.59
#